data_AF-A0A0N0V062-F1
#
_entry.id   AF-A0A0N0V062-F1
#
_cell.length_a   1.000
_cell.length_b   1.000
_cell.length_c   1.000
_cell.angle_alpha   90.00
_cell.angle_beta   90.00
_cell.angle_gamma   90.00
#
_symmetry.space_group_name_H-M   'P 1'
#
loop_
_entity.id
_entity.type
_entity.pdbx_description
1 polymer ?
#
loop_
_entity_poly.entity_id
_entity_poly.type
_entity_poly.pdbx_seq_one_letter_code
_entity_poly.pdbx_strand_id
1 'polypeptide(L)' 'MGKGDRRTKRGKIFKSSNGKTRPKGKKKTNKPTKA' A
#
# COMPACT_ATOMS: atom_id res chain seq x y z
N MET A 1 -5.52 4.71 -11.34
CA MET A 1 -5.63 3.37 -10.72
C MET A 1 -6.85 3.32 -9.79
N GLY A 2 -7.84 2.49 -10.10
CA GLY A 2 -9.16 2.50 -9.45
C GLY A 2 -9.29 1.58 -8.24
N LYS A 3 -10.52 1.46 -7.71
CA LYS A 3 -10.86 0.61 -6.56
C LYS A 3 -10.65 -0.90 -6.82
N GLY A 4 -10.61 -1.32 -8.09
CA GLY A 4 -10.31 -2.71 -8.47
C GLY A 4 -8.82 -3.08 -8.43
N ASP A 5 -7.92 -2.09 -8.43
CA ASP A 5 -6.49 -2.34 -8.53
C ASP A 5 -5.86 -2.62 -7.16
N ARG A 6 -5.56 -3.90 -6.92
CA ARG A 6 -4.95 -4.42 -5.68
C ARG A 6 -3.51 -3.95 -5.45
N ARG A 7 -2.83 -3.41 -6.45
CA ARG A 7 -1.48 -2.85 -6.28
C ARG A 7 -1.53 -1.51 -5.55
N THR A 8 -2.68 -0.83 -5.57
CA THR A 8 -2.81 0.50 -4.96
C THR A 8 -3.31 0.50 -3.53
N LYS A 9 -3.02 1.60 -2.81
CA LYS A 9 -3.61 1.86 -1.51
C LYS A 9 -5.14 1.87 -1.57
N ARG A 10 -5.74 2.48 -2.61
CA ARG A 10 -7.20 2.60 -2.75
C ARG A 10 -7.88 1.26 -3.04
N GLY A 11 -7.33 0.43 -3.91
CA GLY A 11 -7.89 -0.91 -4.13
C GLY A 11 -7.68 -1.85 -2.95
N LYS A 12 -6.59 -1.70 -2.19
CA LYS A 12 -6.42 -2.42 -0.92
C LYS A 12 -7.38 -1.97 0.17
N ILE A 13 -7.75 -0.68 0.22
CA ILE A 13 -8.80 -0.17 1.11
C ILE A 13 -10.16 -0.76 0.72
N PHE A 14 -10.54 -0.70 -0.55
CA PHE A 14 -11.83 -1.21 -1.02
C PHE A 14 -12.00 -2.71 -0.74
N LYS A 15 -10.95 -3.50 -0.95
CA LYS A 15 -10.95 -4.94 -0.68
C LYS A 15 -10.63 -5.31 0.77
N SER A 16 -10.51 -4.34 1.68
CA SER A 16 -10.14 -4.55 3.09
C SER A 16 -8.87 -5.40 3.32
N SER A 17 -7.92 -5.38 2.39
CA SER A 17 -6.71 -6.23 2.41
C SER A 17 -5.45 -5.43 2.73
N ASN A 18 -4.39 -6.09 3.20
CA ASN A 18 -3.13 -5.43 3.58
C ASN A 18 -2.01 -5.73 2.58
N GLY A 19 -0.89 -5.04 2.73
CA GLY A 19 0.39 -5.40 2.12
C GLY A 19 1.25 -4.17 1.84
N LYS A 20 2.22 -4.28 0.92
CA LYS A 20 3.24 -3.24 0.68
C LYS A 20 2.67 -1.82 0.57
N THR A 21 1.55 -1.64 -0.14
CA THR A 21 0.90 -0.34 -0.35
C THR A 21 -0.19 0.03 0.68
N ARG A 22 -0.59 -0.90 1.58
CA ARG A 22 -1.48 -0.65 2.73
C ARG A 22 -1.01 -1.43 3.97
N PRO A 23 0.08 -1.01 4.64
CA PRO A 23 0.58 -1.64 5.86
C PRO A 23 -0.31 -1.31 7.08
N LYS A 24 -0.35 -2.21 8.08
CA LYS A 24 -1.17 -2.08 9.30
C LYS A 24 -0.46 -1.39 10.48
N GLY A 25 0.88 -1.39 10.52
CA GLY A 25 1.68 -0.80 11.58
C GLY A 25 2.55 0.37 11.10
N LYS A 26 3.16 1.11 12.04
CA LYS A 26 4.20 2.09 11.72
C LYS A 26 5.48 1.32 11.31
N LYS A 27 6.03 1.66 10.14
CA LYS A 27 7.29 1.18 9.50
C LYS A 27 7.05 0.12 8.41
N LYS A 28 7.69 0.17 7.24
CA LYS A 28 8.80 1.02 6.78
C LYS A 28 8.26 1.95 5.70
N THR A 29 8.46 3.25 5.88
CA THR A 29 8.61 4.10 4.72
C THR A 29 9.65 3.41 3.85
N ASN A 30 9.28 2.95 2.66
CA ASN A 30 10.23 2.93 1.56
C ASN A 30 10.61 4.40 1.34
N LYS A 31 11.37 4.98 2.28
CA LYS A 31 12.25 6.06 1.89
C LYS A 31 13.10 5.37 0.82
N PRO A 32 13.13 5.86 -0.43
CA PRO A 32 14.16 5.40 -1.32
C PRO A 32 15.45 5.60 -0.53
N THR A 33 16.14 4.51 -0.20
CA THR A 33 17.54 4.58 0.19
C THR A 33 18.18 5.30 -0.98
N LYS A 34 18.39 6.61 -0.82
CA LYS A 34 19.07 7.45 -1.78
C LYS A 34 20.42 6.77 -2.01
N ALA A 35 20.71 6.45 -3.27
CA ALA A 35 22.07 6.09 -3.69
C ALA A 35 23.02 7.26 -3.39
#